data_AF-A0A6B3HU49-F1
#
_entry.id   AF-A0A6B3HU49-F1
#
_cell.length_a   1.000
_cell.length_b   1.000
_cell.length_c   1.000
_cell.angle_alpha   90.00
_cell.angle_beta   90.00
_cell.angle_gamma   90.00
#
_symmetry.space_group_name_H-M   'P 1'
#
loop_
_entity.id
_entity.type
_entity.pdbx_description
1 polymer ?
#
loop_
_entity_poly.entity_id
_entity_poly.type
_entity_poly.pdbx_seq_one_letter_code
_entity_poly.pdbx_strand_id
1 'polypeptide(L)'
;ELGYDGVVVTDSLGMEGVRTKYGDDRVPVLALLAGVDQLLNPPNLSVAWNAVLEAVRGGEISEARIDASILRILRLKTKLGLFRDPFVSGRGVDRTVGVRKHLLDADRIAERTT
;
A
#
# COMPACT_ATOMS: atom_id res chain seq x y z
N GLU A 1 -17.41 5.11 -14.40
CA GLU A 1 -16.34 4.74 -13.45
C GLU A 1 -16.85 4.83 -12.02
N LEU A 2 -16.16 4.23 -11.05
CA LEU A 2 -16.60 4.09 -9.65
C LEU A 2 -16.36 5.34 -8.76
N GLY A 3 -15.63 6.35 -9.25
CA GLY A 3 -15.41 7.61 -8.52
C GLY A 3 -14.56 7.48 -7.25
N TYR A 4 -13.69 6.47 -7.17
CA TYR A 4 -12.79 6.29 -6.03
C TYR A 4 -11.70 7.37 -6.00
N ASP A 5 -11.57 8.10 -4.89
CA ASP A 5 -10.56 9.15 -4.68
C ASP A 5 -9.66 8.88 -3.46
N GLY A 6 -9.57 7.61 -3.05
CA GLY A 6 -8.65 7.17 -2.00
C GLY A 6 -7.29 6.72 -2.55
N VAL A 7 -6.48 6.10 -1.70
CA VAL A 7 -5.17 5.55 -2.08
C VAL A 7 -5.35 4.18 -2.73
N VAL A 8 -4.88 4.03 -3.96
CA VAL A 8 -4.82 2.74 -4.66
C VAL A 8 -3.47 2.08 -4.37
N VAL A 9 -3.49 0.87 -3.84
CA VAL A 9 -2.29 0.07 -3.53
C VAL A 9 -2.34 -1.20 -4.36
N THR A 10 -1.22 -1.61 -4.94
CA THR A 10 -1.13 -2.94 -5.56
C THR A 10 -1.20 -4.05 -4.50
N ASP A 11 -1.49 -5.27 -4.94
CA ASP A 11 -0.99 -6.43 -4.20
C ASP A 11 0.55 -6.51 -4.29
N SER A 12 1.17 -7.43 -3.57
CA SER A 12 2.62 -7.62 -3.55
C SER A 12 3.18 -7.79 -4.97
N LEU A 13 4.06 -6.88 -5.37
CA LEU A 13 4.78 -6.97 -6.64
C LEU A 13 5.77 -8.14 -6.67
N GLY A 14 6.05 -8.76 -5.52
CA GLY A 14 6.80 -10.01 -5.43
C GLY A 14 6.03 -11.24 -5.92
N MET A 15 4.71 -11.16 -6.13
CA MET A 15 3.91 -12.28 -6.62
C MET A 15 4.27 -12.64 -8.05
N GLU A 16 4.43 -13.94 -8.32
CA GLU A 16 4.88 -14.47 -9.60
C GLU A 16 3.98 -14.04 -10.78
N GLY A 17 2.67 -13.95 -10.56
CA GLY A 17 1.69 -13.69 -11.61
C GLY A 17 1.94 -12.41 -12.42
N VAL A 18 2.39 -11.32 -11.79
CA VAL A 18 2.67 -10.05 -12.51
C VAL A 18 4.08 -10.02 -13.11
N ARG A 19 5.03 -10.73 -12.49
CA ARG A 19 6.46 -10.75 -12.83
C ARG A 19 6.76 -11.58 -14.07
N THR A 20 5.94 -12.60 -14.36
CA THR A 20 6.08 -13.42 -15.58
C THR A 20 5.76 -12.64 -16.85
N LYS A 21 4.87 -11.65 -16.77
CA LYS A 21 4.43 -10.85 -17.91
C LYS A 21 5.29 -9.62 -18.15
N TYR A 22 5.72 -8.96 -17.08
CA TYR A 22 6.56 -7.76 -17.13
C TYR A 22 7.68 -7.89 -16.10
N GLY A 23 8.91 -7.52 -16.47
CA GLY A 23 10.07 -7.60 -15.59
C GLY A 23 9.94 -6.70 -14.35
N ASP A 24 10.78 -6.97 -13.34
CA ASP A 24 10.79 -6.28 -12.04
C ASP A 24 11.05 -4.77 -12.15
N ASP A 25 11.60 -4.30 -13.28
CA ASP A 25 11.83 -2.90 -13.63
C ASP A 25 10.58 -2.25 -14.25
N ARG A 26 9.84 -2.97 -15.11
CA ARG A 26 8.67 -2.42 -15.82
C ARG A 26 7.39 -2.45 -15.02
N VAL A 27 7.18 -3.44 -14.15
CA VAL A 27 5.95 -3.53 -13.34
C VAL A 27 5.71 -2.26 -12.49
N PRO A 28 6.70 -1.71 -11.77
CA PRO A 28 6.54 -0.46 -11.01
C PRO A 28 6.06 0.73 -11.85
N VAL A 29 6.64 0.91 -13.04
CA VAL A 29 6.32 2.01 -13.95
C VAL A 29 4.90 1.86 -14.49
N LEU A 30 4.56 0.66 -14.98
CA LEU A 30 3.23 0.37 -15.52
C LEU A 30 2.13 0.52 -14.45
N ALA A 31 2.38 0.12 -13.21
CA ALA A 31 1.44 0.28 -12.11
C ALA A 31 1.14 1.76 -11.83
N LEU A 32 2.18 2.61 -11.77
CA LEU A 32 1.99 4.04 -11.56
C LEU A 32 1.23 4.70 -12.71
N LEU A 33 1.57 4.35 -13.96
CA LEU A 33 0.85 4.82 -15.15
C LEU A 33 -0.61 4.36 -15.16
N ALA A 34 -0.90 3.18 -14.63
CA ALA A 34 -2.26 2.65 -14.49
C ALA A 34 -3.08 3.31 -13.37
N GLY A 35 -2.52 4.26 -12.63
CA GLY A 35 -3.24 5.00 -11.58
C GLY A 35 -2.99 4.53 -10.15
N VAL A 36 -2.08 3.57 -9.92
CA VAL A 36 -1.71 3.14 -8.57
C VAL A 36 -0.95 4.25 -7.82
N ASP A 37 -1.23 4.42 -6.54
CA ASP A 37 -0.54 5.40 -5.71
C ASP A 37 0.63 4.81 -4.90
N GLN A 38 0.52 3.54 -4.48
CA GLN A 38 1.56 2.86 -3.69
C GLN A 38 1.84 1.43 -4.20
N LEU A 39 3.13 1.15 -4.41
CA LEU A 39 3.63 -0.15 -4.84
C LEU A 39 3.93 -1.01 -3.62
N LEU A 40 3.22 -2.13 -3.46
CA LEU A 40 3.41 -3.03 -2.31
C LEU A 40 4.53 -4.03 -2.59
N ASN A 41 5.52 -4.09 -1.70
CA ASN A 41 6.54 -5.14 -1.63
C ASN A 41 7.22 -5.47 -3.00
N PRO A 42 7.92 -4.51 -3.63
CA PRO A 42 8.75 -4.80 -4.79
C PRO A 42 9.86 -5.81 -4.42
N PRO A 43 10.10 -6.85 -5.24
CA PRO A 43 11.08 -7.90 -4.93
C PRO A 43 12.51 -7.35 -4.83
N ASN A 44 12.83 -6.30 -5.60
CA ASN A 44 14.06 -5.54 -5.49
C ASN A 44 13.74 -4.04 -5.51
N LEU A 45 13.84 -3.40 -4.33
CA LEU A 45 13.51 -1.99 -4.18
C LEU A 45 14.40 -1.08 -5.04
N SER A 46 15.70 -1.37 -5.14
CA SER A 46 16.64 -0.55 -5.91
C SER A 46 16.32 -0.58 -7.41
N VAL A 47 15.96 -1.74 -7.95
CA VAL A 47 15.54 -1.89 -9.35
C VAL A 47 14.25 -1.11 -9.59
N ALA A 48 13.23 -1.29 -8.73
CA ALA A 48 11.96 -0.60 -8.87
C ALA A 48 12.12 0.93 -8.75
N TRP A 49 12.90 1.39 -7.77
CA TRP A 49 13.18 2.81 -7.57
C TRP A 49 13.87 3.43 -8.78
N ASN A 50 14.96 2.83 -9.26
CA ASN A 50 15.70 3.35 -10.40
C ASN A 50 14.85 3.35 -11.68
N ALA A 51 14.04 2.32 -11.91
CA ALA A 51 13.16 2.27 -13.06
C ALA A 51 12.11 3.40 -13.05
N VAL A 52 11.51 3.67 -11.89
CA VAL A 52 10.56 4.79 -11.73
C VAL A 52 11.27 6.13 -11.88
N LEU A 53 12.45 6.31 -11.28
CA LEU A 53 13.23 7.54 -11.39
C LEU A 53 13.60 7.86 -12.85
N GLU A 54 14.06 6.86 -13.60
CA GLU A 54 14.39 7.02 -15.01
C GLU A 54 13.15 7.25 -15.88
N ALA A 55 12.02 6.59 -15.57
CA ALA A 55 10.75 6.86 -16.24
C ALA A 55 10.24 8.30 -15.99
N VAL A 56 10.48 8.87 -14.81
CA VAL A 56 10.16 10.27 -14.51
C VAL A 56 11.10 11.22 -15.26
N ARG A 57 12.41 10.99 -15.16
CA ARG A 57 13.43 11.81 -15.85
C ARG A 57 13.28 11.78 -17.37
N GLY A 58 12.88 10.64 -17.91
CA GLY A 58 12.61 10.44 -19.34
C GLY A 58 11.24 10.95 -19.79
N GLY A 59 10.39 11.41 -18.88
CA GLY A 59 9.07 11.97 -19.18
C GLY A 59 7.97 10.93 -19.47
N GLU A 60 8.24 9.64 -19.28
CA GLU A 60 7.22 8.59 -19.37
C GLU A 60 6.18 8.75 -18.25
N ILE A 61 6.64 9.05 -17.03
CA ILE A 61 5.78 9.44 -15.90
C ILE A 61 5.98 10.94 -15.66
N SER A 62 4.91 11.73 -15.64
CA SER A 62 5.00 13.14 -15.26
C SER A 62 5.19 13.31 -13.75
N GLU A 63 5.90 14.35 -13.32
CA GLU A 63 5.98 14.71 -11.89
C GLU A 63 4.60 14.94 -11.28
N ALA A 64 3.69 15.59 -12.02
CA ALA A 64 2.31 15.81 -11.61
C ALA A 64 1.56 14.49 -11.31
N ARG A 65 1.87 13.41 -12.02
CA ARG A 65 1.30 12.08 -11.74
C ARG A 65 1.79 11.54 -10.40
N ILE A 66 3.06 11.74 -10.06
CA ILE A 66 3.63 11.37 -8.76
C ILE A 66 3.03 12.24 -7.64
N ASP A 67 2.94 13.55 -7.85
CA ASP A 67 2.38 14.50 -6.89
C ASP A 67 0.94 14.15 -6.51
N ALA A 68 0.12 13.75 -7.49
CA ALA A 68 -1.23 13.29 -7.25
C ALA A 68 -1.28 12.08 -6.28
N SER A 69 -0.40 11.08 -6.48
CA SER A 69 -0.29 9.92 -5.56
C SER A 69 0.15 10.35 -4.16
N ILE A 70 1.19 11.18 -4.09
CA ILE A 70 1.74 11.65 -2.81
C ILE A 70 0.70 12.45 -2.04
N LEU A 71 -0.07 13.31 -2.70
CA LEU A 71 -1.15 14.07 -2.06
C LEU A 71 -2.20 13.15 -1.41
N ARG A 72 -2.63 12.09 -2.10
CA ARG A 72 -3.58 11.12 -1.52
C ARG A 72 -3.00 10.39 -0.32
N ILE A 73 -1.75 9.97 -0.39
CA ILE A 73 -1.04 9.31 0.71
C ILE A 73 -0.92 10.25 1.92
N LEU A 74 -0.52 11.51 1.70
CA LEU A 74 -0.39 12.50 2.77
C LEU A 74 -1.74 12.85 3.40
N ARG A 75 -2.81 12.96 2.60
CA ARG A 75 -4.19 13.13 3.11
C ARG A 75 -4.61 11.96 4.00
N LEU A 76 -4.33 10.72 3.58
CA LEU A 76 -4.62 9.53 4.37
C LEU A 76 -3.84 9.52 5.69
N LYS A 77 -2.52 9.78 5.65
CA LYS A 77 -1.67 9.85 6.85
C LYS A 77 -2.15 10.93 7.83
N THR A 78 -2.57 12.09 7.30
CA THR A 78 -3.16 13.18 8.10
C THR A 78 -4.48 12.78 8.73
N LYS A 79 -5.39 12.17 7.96
CA LYS A 79 -6.68 11.67 8.46
C LYS A 79 -6.52 10.66 9.61
N LEU A 80 -5.48 9.83 9.53
CA LEU A 80 -5.13 8.84 10.57
C LEU A 80 -4.37 9.44 11.76
N GLY A 81 -4.05 10.74 11.74
CA GLY A 81 -3.32 11.41 12.82
C GLY A 81 -1.84 11.03 12.92
N LEU A 82 -1.27 10.39 11.89
CA LEU A 82 0.09 9.84 11.94
C LEU A 82 1.20 10.90 12.01
N PHE A 83 0.89 12.16 11.67
CA PHE A 83 1.82 13.27 11.86
C PHE A 83 1.76 13.88 13.27
N ARG A 84 0.74 13.55 14.07
CA ARG A 84 0.54 14.09 15.42
C ARG A 84 0.94 13.09 16.49
N ASP A 85 0.44 11.85 16.39
CA ASP A 85 0.65 10.82 17.40
C ASP A 85 0.65 9.42 16.73
N PRO A 86 1.78 9.00 16.12
CA PRO A 86 1.85 7.76 15.36
C PRO A 86 2.12 6.52 16.21
N PHE A 87 2.40 6.67 17.50
CA PHE A 87 2.91 5.59 18.33
C PHE A 87 1.85 5.05 19.29
N VAL A 88 1.96 3.76 19.58
CA VAL A 88 1.16 3.08 20.61
C VAL A 88 2.08 2.71 21.77
N SER A 89 1.52 2.65 22.99
CA SER A 89 2.27 2.16 24.16
C SER A 89 2.20 0.63 24.24
N GLY A 90 3.26 -0.01 24.72
CA GLY A 90 3.28 -1.47 24.94
C GLY A 90 2.13 -1.93 25.85
N ARG A 91 1.90 -1.20 26.96
CA ARG A 91 0.76 -1.47 27.86
C ARG A 91 -0.60 -1.35 27.15
N GLY A 92 -0.72 -0.44 26.18
CA GLY A 92 -1.93 -0.30 25.37
C GLY A 92 -2.14 -1.50 24.44
N VAL A 93 -1.05 -2.02 23.85
CA VAL A 93 -1.07 -3.25 23.05
C VAL A 93 -1.50 -4.43 23.92
N ASP A 94 -0.87 -4.64 25.08
CA ASP A 94 -1.18 -5.76 26.00
C ASP A 94 -2.66 -5.77 26.43
N ARG A 95 -3.25 -4.58 26.61
CA ARG A 95 -4.65 -4.42 27.02
C ARG A 95 -5.66 -4.61 25.89
N THR A 96 -5.21 -4.67 24.63
CA THR A 96 -6.08 -4.63 23.46
C THR A 96 -5.90 -5.87 22.58
N VAL A 97 -4.69 -6.23 22.20
CA VAL A 97 -4.45 -7.30 21.21
C VAL A 97 -4.62 -8.67 21.85
N GLY A 98 -5.41 -9.55 21.21
CA GLY A 98 -5.57 -10.95 21.64
C GLY A 98 -6.27 -11.16 23.00
N VAL A 99 -6.94 -10.15 23.55
CA VAL A 99 -7.63 -10.27 24.84
C VAL A 99 -8.80 -11.25 24.79
N ARG A 100 -9.21 -11.78 25.96
CA ARG A 100 -10.28 -12.78 26.10
C ARG A 100 -11.55 -12.45 25.32
N LYS A 101 -11.96 -11.17 25.29
CA LYS A 101 -13.12 -10.72 24.53
C LYS A 101 -12.98 -11.01 23.03
N HIS A 102 -11.82 -10.70 22.44
CA HIS A 102 -11.57 -10.93 21.02
C HIS A 102 -11.60 -12.43 20.68
N LEU A 103 -11.07 -13.28 21.55
CA LEU A 103 -11.09 -14.73 21.37
C LEU A 103 -12.52 -15.28 21.44
N LEU A 104 -13.32 -14.86 22.43
CA LEU A 104 -14.73 -15.23 22.53
C LEU A 104 -15.57 -14.72 21.34
N ASP A 105 -15.25 -13.54 20.81
CA ASP A 105 -15.88 -13.03 19.58
C ASP A 105 -15.51 -13.90 18.37
N ALA A 106 -14.24 -14.32 18.27
CA ALA A 106 -13.76 -15.19 17.20
C ALA A 106 -14.43 -16.58 17.24
N ASP A 107 -14.51 -17.22 18.41
CA ASP A 107 -15.17 -18.51 18.59
C ASP A 107 -16.64 -18.44 18.15
N ARG A 108 -17.36 -17.40 18.61
CA ARG A 108 -18.77 -17.19 18.25
C ARG A 108 -18.99 -17.01 16.75
N ILE A 109 -18.07 -16.35 16.05
CA ILE A 109 -18.14 -16.19 14.60
C ILE A 109 -17.90 -17.53 13.92
N ALA A 110 -16.88 -18.27 14.33
CA ALA A 110 -16.51 -19.56 13.76
C ALA A 110 -17.63 -20.62 13.93
N GLU A 111 -18.21 -20.73 15.13
CA GLU A 111 -19.29 -21.66 15.46
C GLU A 111 -20.58 -21.44 14.64
N ARG A 112 -20.77 -20.24 14.07
CA ARG A 112 -21.94 -19.90 13.23
C ARG A 112 -21.71 -20.14 11.73
N THR A 113 -20.51 -20.55 11.34
CA THR A 113 -20.11 -20.76 9.94
C THR A 113 -19.90 -22.23 9.57
N THR A 114 -20.15 -23.14 10.52
CA THR A 114 -20.22 -24.60 10.34
C THR A 114 -21.64 -25.09 10.56
#